data_AF-A0A0Q7SNM6-F1
#
_entry.id   AF-A0A0Q7SNM6-F1
#
_cell.length_a   1.000
_cell.length_b   1.000
_cell.length_c   1.000
_cell.angle_alpha   90.00
_cell.angle_beta   90.00
_cell.angle_gamma   90.00
#
_symmetry.space_group_name_H-M   'P 1'
#
loop_
_entity.id
_entity.type
_entity.pdbx_description
1 polymer ?
#
loop_
_entity_poly.entity_id
_entity_poly.type
_entity_poly.pdbx_seq_one_letter_code
_entity_poly.pdbx_strand_id
1 'polypeptide(L)'
;MPVAAAPRQTGLKRLAVALGFLCLVLFLLAIENRHAIEAWRALRDEAVPAARRVADWAIGLPSGASEGLSGLKTAVTTDPRVEAADASDVVLAGEFGPADDVTRAVTGALAVVGADLRFETGDVLRTRPVRIAAGREVAVGGRTFAERWNAPADAQIELRRVVPSERARAVAASAPCAGEIPGAVALLHRRDRLDMMVFRAGANVGPDAPPSALCGLWSFRRR
;
A
#
# COMPACT_ATOMS: atom_id res chain seq x y z
N MET A 1 -42.24 -71.81 -13.95
CA MET A 1 -40.85 -71.31 -14.01
C MET A 1 -40.86 -69.86 -14.46
N PRO A 2 -40.67 -68.87 -13.57
CA PRO A 2 -40.46 -67.49 -13.99
C PRO A 2 -38.98 -67.11 -13.89
N VAL A 3 -38.41 -66.60 -14.99
CA VAL A 3 -37.08 -65.98 -15.03
C VAL A 3 -37.26 -64.51 -14.64
N ALA A 4 -36.67 -64.13 -13.51
CA ALA A 4 -36.69 -62.77 -13.00
C ALA A 4 -35.76 -61.86 -13.82
N ALA A 5 -36.30 -60.73 -14.28
CA ALA A 5 -35.57 -59.67 -14.96
C ALA A 5 -35.07 -58.61 -13.96
N ALA A 6 -33.92 -57.99 -14.33
CA ALA A 6 -33.27 -56.79 -13.81
C ALA A 6 -32.33 -56.97 -12.60
N PRO A 7 -31.12 -56.34 -12.64
CA PRO A 7 -31.03 -54.91 -12.39
C PRO A 7 -29.95 -54.19 -13.24
N ARG A 8 -30.34 -53.46 -14.29
CA ARG A 8 -29.42 -52.60 -15.09
C ARG A 8 -29.41 -51.12 -14.68
N GLN A 9 -30.33 -50.69 -13.81
CA GLN A 9 -30.54 -49.26 -13.51
C GLN A 9 -29.55 -48.66 -12.48
N THR A 10 -28.98 -49.47 -11.60
CA THR A 10 -28.05 -49.01 -10.55
C THR A 10 -26.67 -48.65 -11.11
N GLY A 11 -26.23 -49.34 -12.16
CA GLY A 11 -24.97 -49.04 -12.85
C GLY A 11 -25.00 -47.68 -13.55
N LEU A 12 -26.12 -47.34 -14.19
CA LEU A 12 -26.26 -46.08 -14.95
C LEU A 12 -26.22 -44.84 -14.04
N LYS A 13 -26.84 -44.92 -12.85
CA LYS A 13 -26.85 -43.82 -11.88
C LYS A 13 -25.46 -43.54 -11.29
N ARG A 14 -24.66 -44.58 -11.05
CA ARG A 14 -23.27 -44.43 -10.56
C ARG A 14 -22.37 -43.77 -11.61
N LEU A 15 -22.52 -44.14 -12.89
CA LEU A 15 -21.79 -43.52 -13.99
C LEU A 15 -22.14 -42.04 -14.15
N ALA A 16 -23.42 -41.67 -14.05
CA ALA A 16 -23.85 -40.28 -14.16
C ALA A 16 -23.27 -39.40 -13.03
N VAL A 17 -23.23 -39.91 -11.80
CA VAL A 17 -22.64 -39.19 -10.65
C VAL A 17 -21.13 -39.03 -10.82
N ALA A 18 -20.42 -40.09 -11.23
CA ALA A 18 -18.98 -40.03 -11.47
C ALA A 18 -18.64 -39.05 -12.60
N LEU A 19 -19.42 -39.03 -13.68
CA LEU A 19 -19.23 -38.12 -14.80
C LEU A 19 -19.53 -36.67 -14.41
N GLY A 20 -20.59 -36.43 -13.64
CA GLY A 20 -20.92 -35.09 -13.12
C GLY A 20 -19.83 -34.53 -12.21
N PHE A 21 -19.28 -35.36 -11.32
CA PHE A 21 -18.15 -34.98 -10.47
C PHE A 21 -16.89 -34.68 -11.29
N LEU A 22 -16.57 -35.52 -12.27
CA LEU A 22 -15.43 -35.31 -13.17
C LEU A 22 -15.58 -34.00 -13.98
N CYS A 23 -16.78 -33.73 -14.53
CA CYS A 23 -17.05 -32.49 -15.24
C CYS A 23 -16.93 -31.26 -14.34
N LEU A 24 -17.37 -31.33 -13.08
CA LEU A 24 -17.21 -30.25 -12.11
C LEU A 24 -15.72 -29.99 -11.81
N VAL A 25 -14.93 -31.04 -11.58
CA VAL A 25 -13.48 -30.93 -11.36
C VAL A 25 -12.77 -30.33 -12.58
N LEU A 26 -13.12 -30.76 -13.79
CA LEU A 26 -12.57 -30.20 -15.02
C LEU A 26 -12.99 -28.74 -15.23
N PHE A 27 -14.20 -28.36 -14.86
CA PHE A 27 -14.68 -26.98 -14.93
C PHE A 27 -13.96 -26.08 -13.93
N LEU A 28 -13.72 -26.57 -12.70
CA LEU A 28 -12.91 -25.88 -11.69
C LEU A 28 -11.45 -25.73 -12.12
N LEU A 29 -10.86 -26.78 -12.73
CA LEU A 29 -9.52 -26.71 -13.31
C LEU A 29 -9.43 -25.78 -14.53
N ALA A 30 -10.51 -25.63 -15.31
CA ALA A 30 -10.57 -24.73 -16.45
C ALA A 30 -10.73 -23.25 -16.05
N ILE A 31 -11.28 -22.98 -14.85
CA ILE A 31 -11.56 -21.62 -14.35
C ILE A 31 -10.34 -20.97 -13.66
N GLU A 32 -9.28 -21.71 -13.31
CA GLU A 32 -8.03 -21.12 -12.83
C GLU A 32 -6.94 -21.08 -13.93
N ASN A 33 -6.86 -19.98 -14.68
CA ASN A 33 -6.08 -18.76 -14.39
C ASN A 33 -4.60 -18.85 -14.79
N ARG A 34 -4.32 -18.62 -16.09
CA ARG A 34 -2.97 -18.27 -16.57
C ARG A 34 -2.33 -17.13 -15.74
N HIS A 35 -3.14 -16.19 -15.25
CA HIS A 35 -2.68 -15.07 -14.42
C HIS A 35 -2.27 -15.46 -13.00
N ALA A 36 -2.83 -16.53 -12.41
CA ALA A 36 -2.42 -17.00 -11.08
C ALA A 36 -1.05 -17.71 -11.12
N ILE A 37 -0.77 -18.43 -12.21
CA ILE A 37 0.52 -19.12 -12.41
C ILE A 37 1.64 -18.11 -12.71
N GLU A 38 1.36 -17.03 -13.44
CA GLU A 38 2.33 -15.96 -13.69
C GLU A 38 2.63 -15.16 -12.42
N ALA A 39 1.62 -14.81 -11.62
CA ALA A 39 1.81 -14.15 -10.34
C ALA A 39 2.60 -15.02 -9.34
N TRP A 40 2.36 -16.33 -9.33
CA TRP A 40 3.06 -17.25 -8.43
C TRP A 40 4.49 -17.56 -8.87
N ARG A 41 4.78 -17.56 -10.19
CA ARG A 41 6.15 -17.65 -10.71
C ARG A 41 6.96 -16.39 -10.41
N ALA A 42 6.37 -15.20 -10.57
CA ALA A 42 7.02 -13.94 -10.18
C ALA A 42 7.38 -13.91 -8.68
N LEU A 43 6.46 -14.35 -7.81
CA LEU A 43 6.70 -14.48 -6.37
C LEU A 43 7.80 -15.50 -6.03
N ARG A 44 7.87 -16.62 -6.75
CA ARG A 44 8.90 -17.65 -6.54
C ARG A 44 10.28 -17.15 -6.94
N ASP A 45 10.40 -16.46 -8.08
CA ASP A 45 11.68 -15.98 -8.59
C ASP A 45 12.24 -14.83 -7.74
N GLU A 46 11.38 -14.03 -7.09
CA GLU A 46 11.78 -13.02 -6.10
C GLU A 46 12.09 -13.60 -4.70
N ALA A 47 11.53 -14.75 -4.34
CA ALA A 47 11.78 -15.39 -3.03
C ALA A 47 13.18 -16.04 -2.92
N VAL A 48 13.77 -16.46 -4.04
CA VAL A 48 15.13 -17.06 -4.07
C VAL A 48 16.23 -16.11 -3.59
N PRO A 49 16.28 -14.82 -3.99
CA PRO A 49 17.25 -13.87 -3.43
C PRO A 49 16.91 -13.43 -1.99
N ALA A 50 15.66 -13.55 -1.54
CA ALA A 50 15.29 -13.26 -0.15
C ALA A 50 15.78 -14.34 0.83
N ALA A 51 15.73 -15.62 0.44
CA ALA A 51 16.24 -16.72 1.26
C ALA A 51 17.75 -16.64 1.52
N ARG A 52 18.55 -16.10 0.58
CA ARG A 52 19.99 -15.85 0.81
C ARG A 52 20.25 -14.76 1.85
N ARG A 53 19.43 -13.69 1.88
CA ARG A 53 19.57 -12.62 2.88
C ARG A 53 19.27 -13.08 4.31
N VAL A 54 18.42 -14.09 4.49
CA VAL A 54 18.14 -14.68 5.82
C VAL A 54 19.28 -15.60 6.27
N ALA A 55 19.92 -16.31 5.34
CA ALA A 55 21.08 -17.15 5.65
C ALA A 55 22.30 -16.31 6.08
N ASP A 56 22.55 -15.17 5.42
CA ASP A 56 23.66 -14.27 5.79
C ASP A 56 23.48 -13.62 7.17
N TRP A 57 22.23 -13.39 7.59
CA TRP A 57 21.93 -12.86 8.92
C TRP A 57 22.15 -13.91 10.04
N ALA A 58 21.93 -15.20 9.74
CA ALA A 58 22.08 -16.29 10.70
C ALA A 58 23.55 -16.64 11.02
N ILE A 59 24.50 -16.26 10.15
CA ILE A 59 25.93 -16.53 10.34
C ILE A 59 26.62 -15.43 11.19
N GLY A 60 25.97 -14.27 11.37
CA GLY A 60 26.53 -13.09 12.05
C GLY A 60 26.22 -12.94 13.54
N LEU A 61 25.53 -13.88 14.18
CA LEU A 61 25.12 -13.73 15.58
C LEU A 61 26.14 -14.36 16.56
N PRO A 62 26.67 -13.60 17.55
CA PRO A 62 27.50 -14.15 18.60
C PRO A 62 26.69 -15.15 19.46
N SER A 63 27.33 -16.24 19.84
CA SER A 63 26.79 -17.36 20.58
C SER A 63 26.16 -16.95 21.93
N GLY A 64 24.84 -16.81 21.96
CA GLY A 64 24.03 -16.54 23.17
C GLY A 64 22.56 -16.98 23.02
N ALA A 65 22.29 -17.97 22.16
CA ALA A 65 20.95 -18.33 21.67
C ALA A 65 20.13 -19.24 22.62
N SER A 66 20.04 -18.92 23.90
CA SER A 66 19.11 -19.60 24.82
C SER A 66 17.94 -18.73 25.32
N GLU A 67 17.92 -17.42 25.04
CA GLU A 67 16.82 -16.53 25.44
C GLU A 67 15.83 -16.19 24.31
N GLY A 68 16.10 -16.63 23.07
CA GLY A 68 15.39 -16.19 21.87
C GLY A 68 13.87 -16.46 21.86
N LEU A 69 13.42 -17.54 22.50
CA LEU A 69 11.99 -17.91 22.52
C LEU A 69 11.18 -17.13 23.56
N SER A 70 11.77 -16.79 24.71
CA SER A 70 11.10 -15.97 25.72
C SER A 70 11.06 -14.51 25.31
N GLY A 71 12.11 -13.97 24.71
CA GLY A 71 12.13 -12.59 24.22
C GLY A 71 11.07 -12.31 23.14
N LEU A 72 10.84 -13.27 22.25
CA LEU A 72 9.74 -13.23 21.26
C LEU A 72 8.36 -13.25 21.93
N LYS A 73 8.19 -14.02 23.01
CA LYS A 73 6.92 -14.08 23.74
C LYS A 73 6.61 -12.79 24.48
N THR A 74 7.63 -12.14 25.05
CA THR A 74 7.48 -10.86 25.75
C THR A 74 7.24 -9.69 24.80
N ALA A 75 7.83 -9.70 23.60
CA ALA A 75 7.59 -8.69 22.57
C ALA A 75 6.15 -8.75 22.01
N VAL A 76 5.56 -9.95 21.92
CA VAL A 76 4.17 -10.15 21.45
C VAL A 76 3.14 -9.68 22.50
N THR A 77 3.48 -9.67 23.79
CA THR A 77 2.53 -9.31 24.86
C THR A 77 2.51 -7.83 25.21
N THR A 78 3.49 -7.03 24.76
CA THR A 78 3.67 -5.63 25.18
C THR A 78 3.67 -4.66 24.00
N ASP A 79 2.74 -4.82 23.07
CA ASP A 79 2.49 -3.80 22.05
C ASP A 79 1.01 -3.37 22.12
N PRO A 80 0.69 -2.08 22.38
CA PRO A 80 -0.65 -1.58 22.15
C PRO A 80 -0.90 -1.55 20.63
N ARG A 81 -1.27 -2.72 20.08
CA ARG A 81 -1.73 -2.95 18.70
C ARG A 81 -1.27 -1.87 17.72
N VAL A 82 -0.09 -2.07 17.13
CA VAL A 82 0.13 -1.58 15.76
C VAL A 82 -0.90 -2.31 14.90
N GLU A 83 -2.01 -1.62 14.60
CA GLU A 83 -2.96 -2.07 13.59
C GLU A 83 -2.21 -2.04 12.25
N ALA A 84 -1.72 -3.20 11.83
CA ALA A 84 -1.41 -3.41 10.42
C ALA A 84 -2.66 -3.04 9.63
N ALA A 85 -2.50 -2.13 8.65
CA ALA A 85 -3.58 -1.75 7.75
C ALA A 85 -4.28 -3.02 7.25
N ASP A 86 -5.60 -3.07 7.43
CA ASP A 86 -6.40 -4.20 6.97
C ASP A 86 -6.23 -4.33 5.44
N ALA A 87 -6.35 -5.54 4.88
CA ALA A 87 -6.31 -5.69 3.41
C ALA A 87 -7.49 -4.93 2.75
N SER A 88 -8.52 -4.60 3.53
CA SER A 88 -9.60 -3.69 3.15
C SER A 88 -9.37 -2.22 3.50
N ASP A 89 -8.23 -1.83 4.10
CA ASP A 89 -7.82 -0.43 4.30
C ASP A 89 -7.35 0.18 2.97
N VAL A 90 -8.37 0.30 2.10
CA VAL A 90 -8.79 1.49 1.38
C VAL A 90 -7.67 2.18 0.63
N VAL A 91 -7.67 1.97 -0.69
CA VAL A 91 -7.23 2.96 -1.69
C VAL A 91 -7.55 4.35 -1.14
N LEU A 92 -6.54 5.13 -0.74
CA LEU A 92 -6.73 6.43 -0.12
C LEU A 92 -7.76 7.23 -0.93
N ALA A 93 -8.95 7.41 -0.37
CA ALA A 93 -10.10 7.98 -1.05
C ALA A 93 -11.03 8.60 -0.01
N GLY A 94 -11.75 9.63 -0.44
CA GLY A 94 -12.73 10.32 0.40
C GLY A 94 -12.49 11.82 0.47
N GLU A 95 -13.29 12.47 1.32
CA GLU A 95 -13.26 13.91 1.52
C GLU A 95 -12.69 14.25 2.89
N PHE A 96 -11.84 15.27 2.91
CA PHE A 96 -11.14 15.71 4.09
C PHE A 96 -11.24 17.24 4.22
N GLY A 97 -11.63 17.73 5.39
CA GLY A 97 -11.60 19.15 5.73
C GLY A 97 -10.24 19.57 6.29
N PRO A 98 -9.88 20.86 6.25
CA PRO A 98 -8.62 21.33 6.83
C PRO A 98 -8.60 21.16 8.36
N ALA A 99 -7.47 20.69 8.91
CA ALA A 99 -7.31 20.44 10.34
C ALA A 99 -6.80 21.68 11.12
N ASP A 100 -6.32 22.69 10.42
CA ASP A 100 -5.77 23.95 10.93
C ASP A 100 -6.03 25.11 9.94
N ASP A 101 -5.86 26.35 10.42
CA ASP A 101 -6.17 27.56 9.64
C ASP A 101 -5.23 27.78 8.46
N VAL A 102 -3.97 27.32 8.58
CA VAL A 102 -2.98 27.43 7.49
C VAL A 102 -3.37 26.52 6.32
N THR A 103 -3.73 25.27 6.60
CA THR A 103 -4.26 24.34 5.61
C THR A 103 -5.55 24.87 5.00
N ARG A 104 -6.46 25.43 5.82
CA ARG A 104 -7.70 26.04 5.31
C ARG A 104 -7.42 27.16 4.31
N ALA A 105 -6.48 28.05 4.62
CA ALA A 105 -6.18 29.21 3.78
C ALA A 105 -5.51 28.84 2.46
N VAL A 106 -4.62 27.83 2.45
CA VAL A 106 -3.82 27.51 1.26
C VAL A 106 -4.48 26.47 0.37
N THR A 107 -5.10 25.45 0.96
CA THR A 107 -5.60 24.28 0.22
C THR A 107 -7.12 24.13 0.29
N GLY A 108 -7.77 24.74 1.29
CA GLY A 108 -9.16 24.44 1.62
C GLY A 108 -9.37 22.96 1.93
N ALA A 109 -10.55 22.42 1.62
CA ALA A 109 -10.80 20.98 1.68
C ALA A 109 -10.02 20.19 0.61
N LEU A 110 -9.81 18.91 0.87
CA LEU A 110 -9.16 17.96 -0.04
C LEU A 110 -10.10 16.78 -0.32
N ALA A 111 -10.34 16.49 -1.60
CA ALA A 111 -10.94 15.24 -2.04
C ALA A 111 -9.87 14.36 -2.71
N VAL A 112 -9.76 13.11 -2.26
CA VAL A 112 -8.89 12.11 -2.88
C VAL A 112 -9.76 11.19 -3.73
N VAL A 113 -9.54 11.24 -5.05
CA VAL A 113 -10.31 10.47 -6.05
C VAL A 113 -9.35 9.70 -6.94
N GLY A 114 -9.03 8.48 -6.53
CA GLY A 114 -8.04 7.64 -7.20
C GLY A 114 -6.67 8.31 -7.23
N ALA A 115 -6.22 8.70 -8.42
CA ALA A 115 -4.94 9.37 -8.64
C ALA A 115 -5.00 10.91 -8.47
N ASP A 116 -6.18 11.50 -8.32
CA ASP A 116 -6.35 12.95 -8.20
C ASP A 116 -6.44 13.38 -6.74
N LEU A 117 -5.66 14.39 -6.37
CA LEU A 117 -5.82 15.19 -5.15
C LEU A 117 -6.46 16.52 -5.55
N ARG A 118 -7.73 16.72 -5.19
CA ARG A 118 -8.53 17.89 -5.60
C ARG A 118 -8.71 18.82 -4.42
N PHE A 119 -8.25 20.05 -4.56
CA PHE A 119 -8.32 21.07 -3.54
C PHE A 119 -9.53 21.97 -3.78
N GLU A 120 -10.17 22.42 -2.70
CA GLU A 120 -11.31 23.36 -2.76
C GLU A 120 -10.91 24.69 -3.40
N THR A 121 -9.63 25.06 -3.32
CA THR A 121 -9.05 26.23 -3.99
C THR A 121 -8.98 26.11 -5.52
N GLY A 122 -9.31 24.93 -6.08
CA GLY A 122 -9.35 24.67 -7.52
C GLY A 122 -8.11 23.94 -8.06
N ASP A 123 -7.04 23.82 -7.28
CA ASP A 123 -5.87 23.04 -7.67
C ASP A 123 -6.20 21.54 -7.77
N VAL A 124 -5.60 20.86 -8.75
CA VAL A 124 -5.68 19.40 -8.88
C VAL A 124 -4.29 18.84 -9.12
N LEU A 125 -3.84 17.97 -8.22
CA LEU A 125 -2.59 17.22 -8.40
C LEU A 125 -2.93 15.80 -8.85
N ARG A 126 -2.67 15.52 -10.14
CA ARG A 126 -2.68 14.16 -10.67
C ARG A 126 -1.42 13.45 -10.21
N THR A 127 -1.56 12.25 -9.67
CA THR A 127 -0.45 11.50 -9.07
C THR A 127 -0.35 10.08 -9.62
N ARG A 128 0.83 9.47 -9.46
CA ARG A 128 1.04 8.04 -9.64
C ARG A 128 1.81 7.46 -8.44
N PRO A 129 1.48 6.24 -7.98
CA PRO A 129 2.22 5.60 -6.90
C PRO A 129 3.72 5.48 -7.23
N VAL A 130 4.57 5.63 -6.22
CA VAL A 130 6.01 5.35 -6.29
C VAL A 130 6.33 4.16 -5.42
N ARG A 131 6.06 4.25 -4.11
CA ARG A 131 6.25 3.18 -3.11
C ARG A 131 5.60 3.57 -1.78
N ILE A 132 5.53 2.61 -0.86
CA ILE A 132 5.33 2.90 0.57
C ILE A 132 6.70 3.05 1.24
N ALA A 133 6.88 4.12 2.00
CA ALA A 133 8.04 4.38 2.83
C ALA A 133 7.70 4.15 4.31
N ALA A 134 8.70 3.86 5.13
CA ALA A 134 8.55 3.83 6.57
C ALA A 134 8.77 5.23 7.18
N GLY A 135 8.11 5.51 8.31
CA GLY A 135 8.23 6.77 9.05
C GLY A 135 9.68 7.14 9.39
N ARG A 136 10.52 6.14 9.70
CA ARG A 136 11.96 6.28 10.00
C ARG A 136 12.83 6.70 8.82
N GLU A 137 12.32 6.65 7.59
CA GLU A 137 13.10 7.05 6.44
C GLU A 137 13.28 8.57 6.41
N VAL A 138 14.48 9.03 6.02
CA VAL A 138 14.76 10.45 5.85
C VAL A 138 13.95 10.99 4.67
N ALA A 139 13.15 12.01 4.93
CA ALA A 139 12.31 12.66 3.95
C ALA A 139 13.03 13.83 3.27
N VAL A 140 13.55 14.76 4.08
CA VAL A 140 14.15 16.01 3.61
C VAL A 140 14.95 16.71 4.70
N GLY A 141 16.12 17.26 4.33
CA GLY A 141 16.96 18.03 5.23
C GLY A 141 17.46 17.23 6.44
N GLY A 142 17.78 15.94 6.23
CA GLY A 142 18.22 15.03 7.28
C GLY A 142 17.14 14.59 8.27
N ARG A 143 15.89 15.07 8.13
CA ARG A 143 14.79 14.70 9.02
C ARG A 143 13.92 13.58 8.45
N THR A 144 13.45 12.71 9.33
CA THR A 144 12.57 11.59 8.95
C THR A 144 11.12 12.04 8.78
N PHE A 145 10.30 11.22 8.11
CA PHE A 145 8.85 11.45 8.04
C PHE A 145 8.22 11.47 9.45
N ALA A 146 8.63 10.53 10.30
CA ALA A 146 8.19 10.39 11.67
C ALA A 146 8.47 11.66 12.49
N GLU A 147 9.68 12.20 12.41
CA GLU A 147 10.06 13.44 13.11
C GLU A 147 9.24 14.65 12.65
N ARG A 148 8.94 14.73 11.36
CA ARG A 148 8.19 15.86 10.79
C ARG A 148 6.72 15.84 11.16
N TRP A 149 6.09 14.67 11.19
CA TRP A 149 4.67 14.51 11.49
C TRP A 149 4.36 14.14 12.94
N ASN A 150 5.39 13.99 13.78
CA ASN A 150 5.26 13.41 15.11
C ASN A 150 4.49 12.07 15.05
N ALA A 151 4.96 11.18 14.18
CA ALA A 151 4.36 9.88 13.90
C ALA A 151 5.29 8.74 14.36
N PRO A 152 4.77 7.51 14.52
CA PRO A 152 5.60 6.34 14.79
C PRO A 152 6.66 6.09 13.69
N ALA A 153 7.80 5.54 14.08
CA ALA A 153 8.92 5.26 13.18
C ALA A 153 8.60 4.16 12.13
N ASP A 154 7.58 3.36 12.38
CA ASP A 154 7.04 2.31 11.51
C ASP A 154 5.78 2.75 10.75
N ALA A 155 5.35 4.00 10.89
CA ALA A 155 4.22 4.54 10.14
C ALA A 155 4.42 4.35 8.62
N GLN A 156 3.35 3.95 7.92
CA GLN A 156 3.39 3.76 6.48
C GLN A 156 3.09 5.08 5.77
N ILE A 157 4.04 5.51 4.94
CA ILE A 157 3.97 6.75 4.18
C ILE A 157 3.80 6.42 2.71
N GLU A 158 2.68 6.80 2.10
CA GLU A 158 2.49 6.62 0.67
C GLU A 158 3.21 7.73 -0.10
N LEU A 159 4.23 7.36 -0.88
CA LEU A 159 4.91 8.28 -1.78
C LEU A 159 4.29 8.18 -3.17
N ARG A 160 3.85 9.33 -3.68
CA ARG A 160 3.34 9.48 -5.05
C ARG A 160 4.11 10.54 -5.81
N ARG A 161 4.29 10.34 -7.11
CA ARG A 161 4.85 11.34 -8.01
C ARG A 161 3.72 12.16 -8.61
N VAL A 162 3.87 13.48 -8.64
CA VAL A 162 2.95 14.36 -9.37
C VAL A 162 3.28 14.28 -10.86
N VAL A 163 2.26 14.08 -11.67
CA VAL A 163 2.37 13.93 -13.12
C VAL A 163 1.44 14.92 -13.82
N PRO A 164 1.71 15.27 -15.09
CA PRO A 164 0.78 16.11 -15.85
C PRO A 164 -0.62 15.48 -15.88
N SER A 165 -1.66 16.31 -15.85
CA SER A 165 -3.02 15.85 -16.14
C SER A 165 -3.11 15.37 -17.59
N GLU A 166 -4.12 14.56 -17.92
CA GLU A 166 -4.24 13.93 -19.25
C GLU A 166 -4.23 14.92 -20.43
N ARG A 167 -4.67 16.16 -20.19
CA ARG A 167 -4.73 17.22 -21.20
C ARG A 167 -3.53 18.17 -21.16
N ALA A 168 -2.68 18.07 -20.14
CA ALA A 168 -1.55 18.96 -19.94
C ALA A 168 -0.23 18.30 -20.38
N ARG A 169 0.66 19.11 -20.97
CA ARG A 169 2.02 18.65 -21.33
C ARG A 169 2.99 18.67 -20.14
N ALA A 170 2.69 19.46 -19.12
CA ALA A 170 3.54 19.65 -17.94
C ALA A 170 2.69 19.81 -16.67
N VAL A 171 3.31 19.61 -15.52
CA VAL A 171 2.70 19.93 -14.21
C VAL A 171 2.73 21.45 -14.02
N ALA A 172 1.60 22.03 -13.62
CA ALA A 172 1.48 23.45 -13.34
C ALA A 172 1.98 23.78 -11.91
N ALA A 173 2.33 25.05 -11.69
CA ALA A 173 2.48 25.59 -10.35
C ALA A 173 1.19 25.41 -9.53
N SER A 174 1.31 25.25 -8.22
CA SER A 174 0.14 25.00 -7.35
C SER A 174 0.28 25.70 -6.00
N ALA A 175 -0.84 26.07 -5.38
CA ALA A 175 -0.87 26.71 -4.06
C ALA A 175 -0.31 25.80 -2.93
N PRO A 176 -0.58 24.47 -2.90
CA PRO A 176 0.07 23.55 -1.96
C PRO A 176 1.60 23.50 -2.07
N CYS A 177 2.17 24.05 -3.15
CA CYS A 177 3.60 24.23 -3.33
C CYS A 177 4.01 25.71 -3.43
N ALA A 178 3.27 26.63 -2.80
CA ALA A 178 3.59 28.06 -2.74
C ALA A 178 3.79 28.72 -4.12
N GLY A 179 3.05 28.29 -5.13
CA GLY A 179 3.18 28.79 -6.50
C GLY A 179 4.34 28.20 -7.30
N GLU A 180 5.02 27.19 -6.75
CA GLU A 180 6.05 26.42 -7.46
C GLU A 180 5.46 25.13 -8.05
N ILE A 181 6.21 24.50 -8.95
CA ILE A 181 5.80 23.24 -9.59
C ILE A 181 6.05 22.08 -8.61
N PRO A 182 5.00 21.34 -8.19
CA PRO A 182 5.17 20.15 -7.36
C PRO A 182 5.66 18.94 -8.18
N GLY A 183 6.46 18.08 -7.56
CA GLY A 183 7.03 16.86 -8.18
C GLY A 183 6.64 15.58 -7.47
N ALA A 184 6.41 15.62 -6.17
CA ALA A 184 6.00 14.47 -5.38
C ALA A 184 5.14 14.90 -4.20
N VAL A 185 4.37 13.94 -3.69
CA VAL A 185 3.63 14.07 -2.44
C VAL A 185 3.91 12.85 -1.56
N ALA A 186 4.01 13.07 -0.26
CA ALA A 186 4.00 12.02 0.74
C ALA A 186 2.71 12.13 1.54
N LEU A 187 2.02 11.01 1.71
CA LEU A 187 0.72 10.94 2.36
C LEU A 187 0.81 9.99 3.56
N LEU A 188 0.43 10.50 4.73
CA LEU A 188 0.26 9.70 5.95
C LEU A 188 -1.22 9.66 6.28
N HIS A 189 -1.82 8.48 6.15
CA HIS A 189 -3.18 8.26 6.59
C HIS A 189 -3.21 7.79 8.05
N ARG A 190 -4.01 8.46 8.86
CA ARG A 190 -4.35 8.12 10.24
C ARG A 190 -5.87 7.95 10.33
N ARG A 191 -6.37 7.33 11.40
CA ARG A 191 -7.80 6.99 11.57
C ARG A 191 -8.76 8.10 11.13
N ASP A 192 -8.55 9.32 11.62
CA ASP A 192 -9.40 10.48 11.36
C ASP A 192 -8.69 11.61 10.58
N ARG A 193 -7.47 11.37 10.08
CA ARG A 193 -6.61 12.43 9.55
C ARG A 193 -5.77 11.97 8.37
N LEU A 194 -5.57 12.87 7.41
CA LEU A 194 -4.62 12.74 6.33
C LEU A 194 -3.59 13.87 6.44
N ASP A 195 -2.32 13.53 6.65
CA ASP A 195 -1.23 14.49 6.58
C ASP A 195 -0.52 14.35 5.23
N MET A 196 -0.19 15.49 4.62
CA MET A 196 0.40 15.56 3.30
C MET A 196 1.63 16.46 3.30
N MET A 197 2.73 15.98 2.74
CA MET A 197 3.88 16.79 2.36
C MET A 197 3.89 16.95 0.84
N VAL A 198 4.20 18.15 0.37
CA VAL A 198 4.38 18.43 -1.06
C VAL A 198 5.83 18.80 -1.30
N PHE A 199 6.45 18.16 -2.30
CA PHE A 199 7.84 18.38 -2.67
C PHE A 199 7.93 19.01 -4.06
N ARG A 200 8.93 19.88 -4.27
CA ARG A 200 9.18 20.59 -5.52
C ARG A 200 9.57 19.61 -6.64
N ALA A 201 9.24 19.96 -7.87
CA ALA A 201 9.71 19.24 -9.06
C ALA A 201 11.24 19.15 -9.08
N GLY A 202 11.75 17.98 -9.48
CA GLY A 202 13.19 17.68 -9.51
C GLY A 202 13.80 17.29 -8.17
N ALA A 203 13.08 17.42 -7.05
CA ALA A 203 13.56 16.93 -5.76
C ALA A 203 13.48 15.40 -5.66
N ASN A 204 14.57 14.77 -5.26
CA ASN A 204 14.58 13.38 -4.82
C ASN A 204 14.21 13.33 -3.34
N VAL A 205 13.01 12.84 -3.00
CA VAL A 205 12.61 12.64 -1.60
C VAL A 205 13.55 11.62 -0.96
N GLY A 206 14.25 12.01 0.10
CA GLY A 206 15.33 11.21 0.66
C GLY A 206 16.38 12.01 1.43
N PRO A 207 17.49 11.34 1.81
CA PRO A 207 18.56 11.95 2.60
C PRO A 207 19.26 13.12 1.90
N ASP A 208 19.36 13.07 0.57
CA ASP A 208 20.04 14.09 -0.22
C ASP A 208 19.12 15.28 -0.57
N ALA A 209 17.84 15.23 -0.17
CA ALA A 209 16.90 16.32 -0.46
C ALA A 209 17.24 17.54 0.42
N PRO A 210 17.54 18.71 -0.16
CA PRO A 210 17.76 19.93 0.61
C PRO A 210 16.46 20.37 1.30
N PRO A 211 16.50 21.11 2.42
CA PRO A 211 15.29 21.63 3.07
C PRO A 211 14.33 22.38 2.12
N SER A 212 14.86 23.07 1.10
CA SER A 212 14.10 23.79 0.07
C SER A 212 13.32 22.88 -0.91
N ALA A 213 13.55 21.56 -0.87
CA ALA A 213 12.78 20.59 -1.63
C ALA A 213 11.34 20.47 -1.13
N LEU A 214 11.09 20.75 0.16
CA LEU A 214 9.76 20.68 0.75
C LEU A 214 9.03 22.00 0.53
N CYS A 215 7.88 21.96 -0.16
CA CYS A 215 7.07 23.16 -0.35
C CYS A 215 6.17 23.45 0.85
N GLY A 216 5.58 22.42 1.45
CA GLY A 216 4.61 22.58 2.52
C GLY A 216 4.20 21.26 3.18
N LEU A 217 3.63 21.41 4.37
CA LEU A 217 2.96 20.34 5.11
C LEU A 217 1.52 20.77 5.38
N TRP A 218 0.59 19.87 5.12
CA TRP A 218 -0.84 20.13 5.17
C TRP A 218 -1.52 19.00 5.95
N SER A 219 -2.48 19.34 6.81
CA SER A 219 -3.16 18.36 7.67
C SER A 219 -4.66 18.49 7.48
N PHE A 220 -5.32 17.37 7.22
CA PHE A 220 -6.76 17.31 6.94
C PHE A 220 -7.46 16.30 7.83
N ARG A 221 -8.69 16.58 8.27
CA ARG A 221 -9.55 15.64 9.00
C ARG A 221 -10.59 15.03 8.09
N ARG A 222 -10.89 13.75 8.28
CA ARG A 222 -11.95 13.06 7.55
C ARG A 222 -13.30 13.74 7.79
N ARG A 223 -14.09 13.91 6.74
CA ARG A 223 -15.48 14.40 6.80
C ARG A 223 -16.47 13.25 6.92
#